data_AF-A0A2M8YK63-F1
#
_entry.id   AF-A0A2M8YK63-F1
#
_cell.length_a   1.000
_cell.length_b   1.000
_cell.length_c   1.000
_cell.angle_alpha   90.00
_cell.angle_beta   90.00
_cell.angle_gamma   90.00
#
_symmetry.space_group_name_H-M   'P 1'
#
loop_
_entity.id
_entity.type
_entity.pdbx_description
1 polymer ?
#
loop_
_entity_poly.entity_id
_entity_poly.type
_entity_poly.pdbx_seq_one_letter_code
_entity_poly.pdbx_strand_id
1 'polypeptide(L)'
;MSVYAITIACFAQMPRSLTMLLTKSQERAQALGFDAQNLLDARLAPDMHTLARQVEFTRTQAQEAACRLTRQALPLLATPANLRQARALFPAKSLKALVVQRRHHQFAHKRGIR
;
A
#
# COMPACT_ATOMS: atom_id res chain seq x y z
N MET A 1 -23.36 -0.77 -7.96
CA MET A 1 -21.98 -0.32 -7.65
C MET A 1 -21.04 -0.77 -8.76
N SER A 2 -20.00 -0.01 -9.11
CA SER A 2 -19.02 -0.45 -10.12
C SER A 2 -17.93 -1.34 -9.49
N VAL A 3 -17.38 -2.28 -10.25
CA VAL A 3 -16.23 -3.12 -9.84
C VAL A 3 -15.13 -2.26 -9.25
N TYR A 4 -14.79 -1.16 -9.94
CA TYR A 4 -13.84 -0.16 -9.46
C TYR A 4 -14.14 0.37 -8.05
N ALA A 5 -15.39 0.76 -7.76
CA ALA A 5 -15.74 1.31 -6.45
C ALA A 5 -15.59 0.28 -5.33
N ILE A 6 -15.95 -0.98 -5.60
CA ILE A 6 -15.84 -2.08 -4.63
C ILE A 6 -14.36 -2.41 -4.38
N THR A 7 -13.58 -2.58 -5.45
CA THR A 7 -12.15 -2.93 -5.39
C THR A 7 -11.35 -1.88 -4.63
N ILE A 8 -11.55 -0.59 -4.91
CA ILE A 8 -10.81 0.48 -4.22
C ILE A 8 -11.20 0.55 -2.74
N ALA A 9 -12.48 0.40 -2.41
CA ALA A 9 -12.93 0.43 -1.02
C ALA A 9 -12.33 -0.74 -0.21
N CYS A 10 -12.31 -1.94 -0.79
CA CYS A 10 -11.74 -3.14 -0.16
C CYS A 10 -10.23 -2.98 0.11
N PHE A 11 -9.45 -2.61 -0.91
CA PHE A 11 -8.00 -2.49 -0.76
C PHE A 11 -7.54 -1.24 -0.01
N ALA A 12 -8.41 -0.23 0.20
CA ALA A 12 -8.07 0.94 1.01
C ALA A 12 -7.99 0.64 2.51
N GLN A 13 -8.63 -0.42 3.00
CA GLN A 13 -8.69 -0.71 4.44
C GLN A 13 -7.45 -1.44 4.95
N MET A 14 -7.01 -2.48 4.24
CA MET A 14 -5.91 -3.36 4.67
C MET A 14 -4.57 -2.62 4.92
N PRO A 15 -4.13 -1.67 4.06
CA PRO A 15 -2.99 -0.81 4.32
C PRO A 15 -3.01 -0.05 5.65
N ARG A 16 -4.20 0.40 6.10
CA ARG A 16 -4.33 1.16 7.35
C ARG A 16 -4.04 0.27 8.55
N SER A 17 -4.60 -0.93 8.54
CA SER A 17 -4.35 -1.93 9.58
C SER A 17 -2.87 -2.29 9.65
N LEU A 18 -2.21 -2.48 8.50
CA LEU A 18 -0.77 -2.77 8.45
C LEU A 18 0.08 -1.62 9.02
N THR A 19 -0.24 -0.35 8.70
CA THR A 19 0.46 0.81 9.30
C THR A 19 0.32 0.85 10.82
N MET A 20 -0.87 0.50 11.35
CA MET A 20 -1.10 0.42 12.79
C MET A 20 -0.29 -0.70 13.43
N LEU A 21 -0.19 -1.87 12.78
CA LEU A 21 0.63 -2.98 13.26
C LEU A 21 2.12 -2.63 13.29
N LEU A 22 2.65 -2.00 12.23
CA LEU A 22 4.04 -1.56 12.18
C LEU A 22 4.37 -0.48 13.23
N THR A 23 3.39 0.37 13.56
CA THR A 23 3.56 1.36 14.63
C THR A 23 3.66 0.68 15.99
N LYS A 24 2.74 -0.24 16.29
CA LYS A 24 2.74 -1.01 17.53
C LYS A 24 3.99 -1.88 17.68
N SER A 25 4.49 -2.47 16.59
CA SER A 25 5.69 -3.27 16.64
C SER A 25 6.92 -2.43 16.97
N GLN A 26 7.00 -1.19 16.45
CA GLN A 26 8.04 -0.24 16.79
C GLN A 26 7.99 0.16 18.28
N GLU A 27 6.80 0.50 18.78
CA GLU A 27 6.59 0.82 20.21
C GLU A 27 6.99 -0.35 21.10
N ARG A 28 6.63 -1.58 20.71
CA ARG A 28 7.00 -2.80 21.43
C ARG A 28 8.52 -3.05 21.40
N ALA A 29 9.18 -2.82 20.28
CA ALA A 29 10.64 -2.94 20.18
C ALA A 29 11.35 -1.97 21.12
N GLN A 30 10.88 -0.72 21.18
CA GLN A 30 11.38 0.29 22.10
C GLN A 30 11.16 -0.12 23.57
N ALA A 31 9.97 -0.61 23.91
CA ALA A 31 9.65 -1.04 25.27
C ALA A 31 10.47 -2.26 25.74
N LEU A 32 10.85 -3.15 24.81
CA LEU A 32 11.62 -4.36 25.11
C LEU A 32 13.13 -4.20 24.87
N GLY A 33 13.58 -3.03 24.40
CA GLY A 33 15.00 -2.70 24.25
C GLY A 33 15.73 -3.44 23.11
N PHE A 34 15.02 -3.93 22.09
CA PHE A 34 15.66 -4.56 20.92
C PHE A 34 15.57 -3.69 19.66
N ASP A 35 16.52 -3.88 18.74
CA ASP A 35 16.58 -3.12 17.49
C ASP A 35 15.34 -3.44 16.63
N ALA A 36 14.59 -2.39 16.30
CA ALA A 36 13.40 -2.49 15.47
C ALA A 36 13.71 -2.96 14.04
N GLN A 37 14.96 -2.86 13.59
CA GLN A 37 15.41 -3.42 12.32
C GLN A 37 15.27 -4.95 12.29
N ASN A 38 15.47 -5.62 13.42
CA ASN A 38 15.29 -7.08 13.53
C ASN A 38 13.87 -7.52 13.13
N LEU A 39 12.86 -6.67 13.32
CA LEU A 39 11.50 -6.96 12.88
C LEU A 39 11.37 -7.00 11.36
N LEU A 40 12.07 -6.11 10.67
CA LEU A 40 12.02 -6.01 9.20
C LEU A 40 12.76 -7.15 8.52
N ASP A 41 13.85 -7.60 9.14
CA ASP A 41 14.68 -8.69 8.63
C ASP A 41 14.13 -10.08 9.03
N ALA A 42 13.21 -10.13 9.99
CA ALA A 42 12.56 -11.36 10.41
C ALA A 42 11.77 -12.03 9.28
N ARG A 43 11.77 -13.36 9.29
CA ARG A 43 11.02 -14.25 8.40
C ARG A 43 10.41 -15.39 9.22
N LEU A 44 9.25 -15.89 8.77
CA LEU A 44 8.54 -16.98 9.46
C LEU A 44 9.20 -18.34 9.23
N ALA A 45 9.81 -18.54 8.05
CA ALA A 45 10.56 -19.73 7.68
C ALA A 45 11.76 -19.33 6.78
N PRO A 46 12.81 -20.17 6.67
CA PRO A 46 14.03 -19.84 5.91
C PRO A 46 13.81 -19.54 4.42
N ASP A 47 12.78 -20.14 3.82
CA ASP A 47 12.36 -20.01 2.43
C ASP A 47 11.36 -18.85 2.20
N MET A 48 10.93 -18.17 3.26
CA MET A 48 10.00 -17.04 3.16
C MET A 48 10.72 -15.70 3.06
N HIS A 49 10.08 -14.78 2.35
CA HIS A 49 10.48 -13.38 2.31
C HIS A 49 10.47 -12.71 3.68
N THR A 50 11.40 -11.78 3.90
CA THR A 50 11.45 -10.94 5.10
C THR A 50 10.21 -10.04 5.22
N LEU A 51 9.92 -9.56 6.42
CA LEU A 51 8.81 -8.63 6.64
C LEU A 51 8.92 -7.38 5.75
N ALA A 52 10.13 -6.83 5.57
CA ALA A 52 10.34 -5.68 4.69
C ALA A 52 9.83 -5.94 3.25
N ARG A 53 10.17 -7.11 2.70
CA ARG A 53 9.76 -7.51 1.35
C ARG A 53 8.25 -7.79 1.27
N GLN A 54 7.66 -8.37 2.33
CA GLN A 54 6.21 -8.58 2.42
C GLN A 54 5.43 -7.25 2.46
N VAL A 55 5.96 -6.23 3.14
CA VAL A 55 5.39 -4.88 3.20
C VAL A 55 5.37 -4.24 1.80
N GLU A 56 6.48 -4.34 1.07
CA GLU A 56 6.55 -3.90 -0.34
C GLU A 56 5.50 -4.61 -1.20
N PHE A 57 5.45 -5.94 -1.18
CA PHE A 57 4.49 -6.70 -1.98
C PHE A 57 3.04 -6.36 -1.65
N THR A 58 2.72 -6.23 -0.36
CA THR A 58 1.37 -5.83 0.08
C THR A 58 0.99 -4.49 -0.50
N ARG A 59 1.92 -3.53 -0.51
CA ARG A 59 1.68 -2.21 -1.07
C ARG A 59 1.51 -2.24 -2.59
N THR A 60 2.34 -3.00 -3.28
CA THR A 60 2.28 -3.19 -4.73
C THR A 60 0.94 -3.78 -5.14
N GLN A 61 0.49 -4.85 -4.48
CA GLN A 61 -0.79 -5.52 -4.79
C GLN A 61 -1.99 -4.60 -4.55
N ALA A 62 -1.97 -3.79 -3.48
CA ALA A 62 -3.04 -2.82 -3.22
C ALA A 62 -3.17 -1.75 -4.34
N GLN A 63 -2.07 -1.42 -5.01
CA GLN A 63 -2.03 -0.46 -6.12
C GLN A 63 -2.38 -1.11 -7.46
N GLU A 64 -1.94 -2.34 -7.68
CA GLU A 64 -2.06 -3.06 -8.94
C GLU A 64 -3.51 -3.15 -9.42
N ALA A 65 -4.43 -3.51 -8.53
CA ALA A 65 -5.85 -3.60 -8.89
C ALA A 65 -6.42 -2.25 -9.37
N ALA A 66 -6.02 -1.15 -8.73
CA ALA A 66 -6.43 0.18 -9.13
C ALA A 66 -5.83 0.58 -10.48
N CYS A 67 -4.52 0.38 -10.65
CA CYS A 67 -3.79 0.69 -11.89
C CYS A 67 -4.33 -0.10 -13.09
N ARG A 68 -4.61 -1.40 -12.93
CA ARG A 68 -5.18 -2.24 -14.00
C ARG A 68 -6.57 -1.75 -14.42
N LEU A 69 -7.43 -1.40 -13.46
CA LEU A 69 -8.79 -0.90 -13.74
C LEU A 69 -8.79 0.51 -14.37
N THR A 70 -7.74 1.30 -14.16
CA THR A 70 -7.57 2.64 -14.76
C THR A 70 -6.64 2.64 -15.97
N ARG A 71 -6.10 1.48 -16.38
CA ARG A 71 -5.08 1.32 -17.44
C ARG A 71 -3.84 2.20 -17.22
N GLN A 72 -3.43 2.35 -15.96
CA GLN A 72 -2.22 3.06 -15.57
C GLN A 72 -1.06 2.07 -15.36
N ALA A 73 0.17 2.53 -15.57
CA ALA A 73 1.35 1.75 -15.22
C ALA A 73 1.44 1.55 -13.69
N LEU A 74 1.88 0.36 -13.28
CA LEU A 74 2.14 0.05 -11.87
C LEU A 74 3.49 0.69 -11.47
N PRO A 75 3.53 1.57 -10.46
CA PRO A 75 4.79 2.10 -9.96
C PRO A 75 5.63 1.00 -9.30
N LEU A 76 6.94 1.03 -9.57
CA LEU A 76 7.91 0.19 -8.87
C LEU A 76 8.16 0.77 -7.47
N LEU A 77 8.02 -0.07 -6.45
CA LEU A 77 8.28 0.29 -5.06
C LEU A 77 9.58 -0.37 -4.60
N ALA A 78 10.39 0.37 -3.85
CA ALA A 78 11.59 -0.19 -3.23
C ALA A 78 11.23 -0.91 -1.92
N THR A 79 11.98 -1.96 -1.61
CA THR A 79 11.93 -2.59 -0.28
C THR A 79 12.31 -1.54 0.78
N PRO A 80 11.49 -1.35 1.83
CA PRO A 80 11.78 -0.36 2.85
C PRO A 80 13.00 -0.78 3.68
N ALA A 81 14.00 0.10 3.79
CA ALA A 81 15.20 -0.14 4.56
C ALA A 81 14.99 -0.02 6.07
N ASN A 82 13.93 0.67 6.51
CA ASN A 82 13.61 0.91 7.91
C ASN A 82 12.11 1.10 8.13
N LEU A 83 11.66 1.07 9.39
CA LEU A 83 10.23 1.17 9.74
C LEU A 83 9.60 2.50 9.33
N ARG A 84 10.39 3.58 9.26
CA ARG A 84 9.92 4.87 8.75
C ARG A 84 9.54 4.76 7.28
N GLN A 85 10.41 4.18 6.45
CA GLN A 85 10.13 3.92 5.03
C GLN A 85 8.97 2.93 4.86
N ALA A 86 8.90 1.87 5.68
CA ALA A 86 7.82 0.88 5.63
C ALA A 86 6.44 1.53 5.88
N ARG A 87 6.34 2.44 6.85
CA ARG A 87 5.12 3.22 7.11
C ARG A 87 4.84 4.25 6.02
N ALA A 88 5.87 4.84 5.43
CA ALA A 88 5.74 5.82 4.35
C ALA A 88 5.17 5.22 3.06
N LEU A 89 5.27 3.89 2.87
CA LEU A 89 4.65 3.20 1.74
C LEU A 89 3.12 3.28 1.77
N PHE A 90 2.48 3.50 2.93
CA PHE A 90 1.02 3.60 3.04
C PHE A 90 0.55 5.00 3.46
N PRO A 91 0.80 6.07 2.66
CA PRO A 91 0.33 7.39 3.04
C PRO A 91 -1.20 7.42 2.96
N ALA A 92 -1.83 8.04 3.96
CA ALA A 92 -3.30 8.12 4.11
C ALA A 92 -4.04 8.67 2.87
N LYS A 93 -3.32 9.39 1.98
CA LYS A 93 -3.83 9.99 0.75
C LYS A 93 -3.70 9.11 -0.51
N SER A 94 -2.88 8.06 -0.51
CA SER A 94 -2.46 7.35 -1.75
C SER A 94 -3.58 6.65 -2.51
N LEU A 95 -4.47 5.92 -1.83
CA LEU A 95 -5.56 5.20 -2.51
C LEU A 95 -6.75 6.12 -2.84
N LYS A 96 -6.95 7.20 -2.08
CA LYS A 96 -7.96 8.22 -2.40
C LYS A 96 -7.58 9.05 -3.63
N ALA A 97 -6.30 9.29 -3.86
CA ALA A 97 -5.83 10.01 -5.05
C ALA A 97 -6.21 9.28 -6.36
N LEU A 98 -6.19 7.95 -6.36
CA LEU A 98 -6.62 7.13 -7.51
C LEU A 98 -8.13 7.27 -7.78
N VAL A 99 -8.96 7.47 -6.75
CA VAL A 99 -10.42 7.72 -6.87
C VAL A 99 -10.72 9.05 -7.57
N VAL A 100 -9.92 10.09 -7.29
CA VAL A 100 -10.12 11.43 -7.87
C VAL A 100 -9.83 11.42 -9.38
N GLN A 101 -8.87 10.61 -9.83
CA GLN A 101 -8.40 10.60 -11.22
C GLN A 101 -9.46 10.11 -12.23
N ARG A 102 -10.41 9.26 -11.79
CA ARG A 102 -11.51 8.81 -12.66
C ARG A 102 -12.58 9.88 -12.91
N ARG A 103 -12.77 10.85 -11.99
CA ARG A 103 -13.73 11.94 -12.24
C ARG A 103 -13.35 12.69 -13.52
N HIS A 104 -12.06 12.97 -13.73
CA HIS A 104 -11.59 13.65 -14.93
C HIS A 104 -11.83 12.86 -16.23
N HIS A 105 -11.66 11.53 -16.23
CA HIS A 105 -11.94 10.71 -17.41
C HIS A 105 -13.44 10.55 -17.72
N GLN A 106 -14.30 10.48 -16.70
CA GLN A 106 -15.76 10.44 -16.92
C GLN A 106 -16.33 11.79 -17.39
N PHE A 107 -15.71 12.91 -17.01
CA PHE A 107 -16.08 14.24 -17.53
C PHE A 107 -15.58 14.50 -18.96
N ALA A 108 -14.54 13.80 -19.43
CA ALA A 108 -14.09 13.88 -20.82
C ALA A 108 -15.04 13.14 -21.78
N HIS A 109 -15.55 11.98 -21.38
CA HIS A 109 -16.48 11.21 -22.23
C HIS A 109 -17.91 11.79 -22.27
N LYS A 110 -18.29 12.62 -21.28
CA LYS A 110 -19.58 13.35 -21.28
C LYS A 110 -19.55 14.70 -22.01
N ARG A 111 -18.37 15.21 -22.39
CA ARG A 111 -18.23 16.39 -23.25
C ARG A 111 -18.00 15.89 -24.66
N GLY A 112 -19.09 15.64 -25.39
CA GLY A 112 -19.04 15.28 -26.79
C GLY A 112 -18.20 16.26 -27.59
N ILE A 113 -17.04 15.81 -28.06
CA ILE A 113 -16.32 16.40 -29.18
C ILE A 113 -16.26 15.27 -30.20
N ARG A 114 -16.95 15.51 -31.33
CA ARG A 114 -16.86 14.69 -32.54
C ARG A 114 -15.43 14.72 -33.09
#